data_AF-A0A0N8I0B5-F1
#
_entry.id   AF-A0A0N8I0B5-F1
#
_cell.length_a   1.000
_cell.length_b   1.000
_cell.length_c   1.000
_cell.angle_alpha   90.00
_cell.angle_beta   90.00
_cell.angle_gamma   90.00
#
_symmetry.space_group_name_H-M   'P 1'
#
loop_
_entity.id
_entity.type
_entity.pdbx_description
1 polymer ?
#
loop_
_entity_poly.entity_id
_entity_poly.type
_entity_poly.pdbx_seq_one_letter_code
_entity_poly.pdbx_strand_id
1 'polypeptide(L)'
;MTEGKLCRLRERIESLASDGGEYYLVCGRYGDRPVPADACRFDEPTAARRAATLTEEYRAALREYDPALPQYDIVVRQTPDIGTTASPADTIESAPEDGR
;
A
#
# COMPACT_ATOMS: atom_id res chain seq x y z
N MET A 1 -5.47 -20.12 -21.77
CA MET A 1 -4.35 -20.57 -20.89
C MET A 1 -4.05 -19.48 -19.86
N THR A 2 -5.05 -19.10 -19.05
CA THR A 2 -4.97 -17.91 -18.20
C THR A 2 -4.53 -18.27 -16.77
N GLU A 3 -4.78 -19.51 -16.32
CA GLU A 3 -4.29 -20.08 -15.04
C GLU A 3 -2.77 -20.00 -14.86
N GLY A 4 -1.98 -20.31 -15.91
CA GLY A 4 -0.52 -20.20 -15.86
C GLY A 4 -0.02 -18.76 -15.73
N LYS A 5 -0.74 -17.79 -16.30
CA LYS A 5 -0.41 -16.36 -16.21
C LYS A 5 -0.62 -15.85 -14.77
N LEU A 6 -1.71 -16.27 -14.12
CA LEU A 6 -2.01 -15.90 -12.74
C LEU A 6 -0.92 -16.38 -11.77
N CYS A 7 -0.47 -17.64 -11.91
CA CYS A 7 0.60 -18.18 -11.06
C CYS A 7 1.92 -17.41 -11.24
N ARG A 8 2.33 -17.16 -12.50
CA ARG A 8 3.55 -16.38 -12.81
C ARG A 8 3.51 -14.95 -12.28
N LEU A 9 2.35 -14.30 -12.35
CA LEU A 9 2.16 -12.95 -11.79
C LEU A 9 2.32 -12.98 -10.27
N ARG A 10 1.72 -13.97 -9.61
CA ARG A 10 1.84 -14.17 -8.17
C ARG A 10 3.30 -14.37 -7.75
N GLU A 11 4.01 -15.30 -8.36
CA GLU A 11 5.43 -15.57 -8.07
C GLU A 11 6.29 -14.31 -8.23
N ARG A 12 6.00 -13.49 -9.26
CA ARG A 12 6.75 -12.25 -9.51
C ARG A 12 6.46 -11.17 -8.48
N ILE A 13 5.24 -11.11 -7.95
CA ILE A 13 4.87 -10.20 -6.85
C ILE A 13 5.56 -10.66 -5.56
N GLU A 14 5.49 -11.95 -5.24
CA GLU A 14 6.12 -12.55 -4.05
C GLU A 14 7.65 -12.39 -4.09
N SER A 15 8.28 -12.49 -5.26
CA SER A 15 9.73 -12.26 -5.43
C SER A 15 10.15 -10.80 -5.24
N LEU A 16 9.23 -9.84 -5.39
CA LEU A 16 9.48 -8.43 -5.10
C LEU A 16 9.19 -8.09 -3.63
N ALA A 17 8.46 -8.95 -2.93
CA ALA A 17 8.10 -8.75 -1.54
C ALA A 17 9.31 -8.95 -0.63
N SER A 18 9.34 -8.18 0.46
CA SER A 18 10.35 -8.22 1.50
C SER A 18 9.66 -8.27 2.86
N ASP A 19 10.09 -9.17 3.72
CA ASP A 19 9.47 -9.49 5.02
C ASP A 19 9.40 -8.27 5.97
N GLY A 20 10.38 -7.36 5.86
CA GLY A 20 10.48 -6.15 6.69
C GLY A 20 10.08 -4.84 6.01
N GLY A 21 9.46 -4.89 4.83
CA GLY A 21 9.19 -3.68 4.04
C GLY A 21 8.19 -2.71 4.70
N GLU A 22 8.49 -1.41 4.64
CA GLU A 22 7.59 -0.38 5.15
C GLU A 22 6.41 -0.09 4.22
N TYR A 23 6.54 -0.42 2.93
CA TYR A 23 5.54 -0.18 1.91
C TYR A 23 4.61 -1.38 1.77
N TYR A 24 3.31 -1.13 1.70
CA TYR A 24 2.27 -2.14 1.51
C TYR A 24 1.21 -1.64 0.53
N LEU A 25 0.46 -2.57 -0.04
CA LEU A 25 -0.61 -2.27 -1.00
C LEU A 25 -1.96 -2.26 -0.30
N VAL A 26 -2.77 -1.24 -0.59
CA VAL A 26 -4.17 -1.17 -0.14
C VAL A 26 -5.08 -0.86 -1.30
N CYS A 27 -6.33 -1.28 -1.19
CA CYS A 27 -7.38 -0.80 -2.07
C CYS A 27 -7.72 0.65 -1.72
N GLY A 28 -7.50 1.58 -2.63
CA GLY A 28 -7.78 3.01 -2.43
C GLY A 28 -9.25 3.32 -2.10
N ARG A 29 -10.18 2.41 -2.45
CA ARG A 29 -11.62 2.58 -2.21
C ARG A 29 -12.11 2.01 -0.88
N TYR A 30 -11.59 0.85 -0.47
CA TYR A 30 -12.08 0.12 0.71
C TYR A 30 -11.08 0.11 1.87
N GLY A 31 -9.82 0.49 1.64
CA GLY A 31 -8.75 0.41 2.64
C GLY A 31 -8.30 -1.02 2.95
N ASP A 32 -8.92 -2.03 2.33
CA ASP A 32 -8.59 -3.43 2.52
C ASP A 32 -7.41 -3.89 1.65
N ARG A 33 -6.74 -4.96 2.07
CA ARG A 33 -5.56 -5.49 1.38
C ARG A 33 -5.95 -6.49 0.28
N PRO A 34 -5.61 -6.21 -0.99
CA PRO A 34 -6.05 -7.05 -2.10
C PRO A 34 -5.25 -8.37 -2.14
N VAL A 35 -5.93 -9.51 -2.06
CA VAL A 35 -5.34 -10.82 -2.44
C VAL A 35 -4.99 -10.76 -3.94
N PRO A 36 -3.76 -11.15 -4.35
CA PRO A 36 -2.74 -11.92 -3.62
C PRO A 36 -1.66 -11.11 -2.86
N ALA A 37 -1.68 -9.79 -2.89
CA ALA A 37 -0.65 -8.95 -2.27
C ALA A 37 -0.87 -8.67 -0.76
N ASP A 38 -1.88 -9.27 -0.14
CA ASP A 38 -2.22 -9.04 1.28
C ASP A 38 -1.06 -9.34 2.25
N ALA A 39 -0.30 -10.39 1.97
CA ALA A 39 0.87 -10.78 2.75
C ALA A 39 2.18 -10.11 2.27
N CYS A 40 2.14 -9.35 1.18
CA CYS A 40 3.36 -8.79 0.57
C CYS A 40 3.64 -7.38 1.11
N ARG A 41 4.86 -7.17 1.60
CA ARG A 41 5.42 -5.86 1.94
C ARG A 41 6.62 -5.58 1.04
N PHE A 42 6.98 -4.32 0.88
CA PHE A 42 8.05 -3.86 -0.01
C PHE A 42 8.94 -2.88 0.73
N ASP A 43 10.24 -2.99 0.51
CA ASP A 43 11.23 -2.06 1.07
C ASP A 43 11.37 -0.80 0.21
N GLU A 44 11.13 -0.93 -1.10
CA GLU A 44 11.31 0.15 -2.06
C GLU A 44 9.98 0.60 -2.69
N PRO A 45 9.71 1.91 -2.83
CA PRO A 45 8.47 2.41 -3.44
C PRO A 45 8.34 2.00 -4.91
N THR A 46 9.45 1.84 -5.64
CA THR A 46 9.43 1.36 -7.03
C THR A 46 8.99 -0.10 -7.13
N ALA A 47 9.45 -0.95 -6.21
CA ALA A 47 9.03 -2.34 -6.12
C ALA A 47 7.53 -2.44 -5.78
N ALA A 48 7.06 -1.62 -4.83
CA ALA A 48 5.65 -1.54 -4.47
C ALA A 48 4.77 -1.09 -5.65
N ARG A 49 5.18 -0.07 -6.41
CA ARG A 49 4.45 0.36 -7.62
C ARG A 49 4.39 -0.72 -8.69
N ARG A 50 5.50 -1.44 -8.91
CA ARG A 50 5.52 -2.58 -9.84
C ARG A 50 4.58 -3.69 -9.38
N ALA A 51 4.57 -4.01 -8.10
CA ALA A 51 3.66 -5.00 -7.54
C ALA A 51 2.19 -4.57 -7.64
N ALA A 52 1.88 -3.27 -7.49
CA ALA A 52 0.55 -2.73 -7.71
C ALA A 52 0.07 -3.01 -9.15
N THR A 53 0.87 -2.65 -10.15
CA THR A 53 0.55 -2.92 -11.56
C THR A 53 0.37 -4.42 -11.84
N LEU A 54 1.24 -5.28 -11.30
CA LEU A 54 1.10 -6.73 -11.46
C LEU A 54 -0.18 -7.28 -10.80
N THR A 55 -0.59 -6.69 -9.68
CA THR A 55 -1.83 -7.03 -8.98
C THR A 55 -3.05 -6.61 -9.80
N GLU A 56 -3.02 -5.44 -10.43
CA GLU A 56 -4.07 -5.00 -11.34
C GLU A 56 -4.20 -5.94 -12.54
N GLU A 57 -3.09 -6.31 -13.17
CA GLU A 57 -3.05 -7.29 -14.27
C GLU A 57 -3.59 -8.66 -13.86
N TYR A 58 -3.29 -9.10 -12.64
CA TYR A 58 -3.82 -10.34 -12.07
C TYR A 58 -5.34 -10.28 -11.92
N ARG A 59 -5.88 -9.16 -11.43
CA ARG A 59 -7.33 -8.98 -11.28
C ARG A 59 -8.04 -8.77 -12.62
N ALA A 60 -7.40 -8.13 -13.58
CA ALA A 60 -7.90 -8.01 -14.94
C ALA A 60 -8.01 -9.39 -15.60
N ALA A 61 -7.01 -10.25 -15.40
CA ALA A 61 -7.06 -11.64 -15.85
C ALA A 61 -8.13 -12.46 -15.11
N LEU A 62 -8.35 -12.23 -13.81
CA LEU A 62 -9.46 -12.86 -13.08
C LEU A 62 -10.85 -12.41 -13.57
N ARG A 63 -10.99 -11.17 -14.04
CA ARG A 63 -12.26 -10.65 -14.59
C ARG A 63 -12.75 -11.41 -15.81
N GLU A 64 -11.85 -12.08 -16.53
CA GLU A 64 -12.21 -12.99 -17.63
C GLU A 64 -13.04 -14.18 -17.11
N TYR A 65 -12.82 -14.58 -15.86
CA TYR A 65 -13.54 -15.67 -15.19
C TYR A 65 -14.71 -15.17 -14.34
N ASP A 66 -14.53 -14.06 -13.62
CA ASP A 66 -15.57 -13.47 -12.78
C ASP A 66 -15.83 -12.00 -13.15
N PRO A 67 -16.87 -11.71 -13.94
CA PRO A 67 -17.20 -10.35 -14.37
C PRO A 67 -17.77 -9.49 -13.23
N ALA A 68 -18.14 -10.08 -12.09
CA ALA A 68 -18.66 -9.36 -10.93
C ALA A 68 -17.54 -8.70 -10.10
N LEU A 69 -16.27 -8.98 -10.40
CA LEU A 69 -15.13 -8.41 -9.68
C LEU A 69 -15.08 -6.87 -9.76
N PRO A 70 -15.10 -6.18 -8.61
CA PRO A 70 -14.96 -4.73 -8.56
C PRO A 70 -13.57 -4.29 -9.02
N GLN A 71 -13.52 -3.12 -9.67
CA GLN A 71 -12.26 -2.47 -10.00
C GLN A 71 -11.68 -1.89 -8.71
N TYR A 72 -10.54 -2.42 -8.32
CA TYR A 72 -9.77 -1.89 -7.20
C TYR A 72 -8.67 -1.01 -7.73
N ASP A 73 -8.62 0.22 -7.24
CA ASP A 73 -7.48 1.11 -7.42
C ASP A 73 -6.43 0.72 -6.37
N ILE A 74 -5.31 0.14 -6.81
CA ILE A 74 -4.28 -0.37 -5.89
C ILE A 74 -3.29 0.76 -5.61
N VAL A 75 -3.32 1.28 -4.38
CA VAL A 75 -2.43 2.36 -3.96
C VAL A 75 -1.36 1.84 -3.02
N VAL A 76 -0.14 2.35 -3.21
CA VAL A 76 0.99 2.09 -2.31
C VAL A 76 0.85 2.99 -1.10
N ARG A 77 0.85 2.40 0.10
CA ARG A 77 1.01 3.13 1.36
C ARG A 77 2.35 2.79 2.00
N GLN A 78 2.94 3.77 2.65
CA GLN A 78 4.04 3.57 3.58
C GLN A 78 3.47 3.47 4.99
N THR A 79 4.01 2.57 5.79
CA THR A 79 3.77 2.55 7.24
C THR A 79 4.44 3.81 7.79
N PRO A 80 3.71 4.71 8.47
CA PRO A 80 4.38 5.85 9.07
C PRO A 80 5.39 5.31 10.07
N ASP A 81 6.66 5.74 9.97
CA ASP A 81 7.63 5.63 11.04
C ASP A 81 6.95 6.19 12.30
N ILE A 82 6.56 5.31 13.22
CA ILE A 82 6.14 5.71 14.56
C ILE A 82 7.40 6.12 15.34
N GLY A 83 8.14 7.08 14.80
CA GLY A 83 9.13 7.82 15.55
C GLY A 83 8.38 8.63 16.60
N THR A 84 8.43 8.17 17.84
CA THR A 84 8.38 8.96 19.07
C THR A 84 7.47 10.18 19.02
N THR A 85 6.33 10.08 19.72
CA THR A 85 5.58 11.22 20.23
C THR A 85 6.52 12.27 20.83
N ALA A 86 6.67 13.39 20.14
CA ALA A 86 6.88 14.68 20.77
C ALA A 86 6.34 15.75 19.81
N SER A 87 5.03 15.95 19.88
CA SER A 87 4.51 17.30 19.72
C SER A 87 5.10 18.14 20.85
N PRO A 88 5.88 19.21 20.59
CA PRO A 88 5.65 20.44 21.33
C PRO A 88 4.37 21.01 20.70
N ALA A 89 3.20 20.80 21.29
CA ALA A 89 2.68 21.82 22.19
C ALA A 89 3.10 23.20 21.69
N ASP A 90 2.43 23.62 20.62
CA ASP A 90 1.88 24.95 20.46
C ASP A 90 1.41 25.47 21.84
N THR A 91 2.34 25.97 22.64
CA THR A 91 2.03 26.93 23.71
C THR A 91 2.51 28.24 23.16
N ILE A 92 1.58 28.87 22.46
CA ILE A 92 1.59 30.28 22.13
C ILE A 92 1.62 31.00 23.49
N GLU A 93 2.81 31.19 24.06
CA GLU A 93 2.97 32.05 25.23
C GLU A 93 2.70 33.47 24.74
N SER A 94 1.47 33.89 25.04
CA SER A 94 0.96 35.21 24.76
C SER A 94 1.75 36.21 25.60
N ALA A 95 2.60 37.02 24.96
CA ALA A 95 2.74 38.41 25.41
C ALA A 95 1.38 39.09 25.14
N PRO A 96 0.81 39.93 26.03
CA PRO A 96 1.55 41.00 26.72
C PRO A 96 1.07 41.33 28.16
N GLU A 97 1.96 41.78 29.05
CA GLU A 97 1.54 42.72 30.11
C GLU A 97 2.53 43.88 30.23
N ASP A 98 2.02 45.02 29.76
CA ASP A 98 2.42 46.39 30.04
C ASP A 98 2.54 46.63 31.55
N GLY A 99 3.60 47.29 31.99
CA GLY A 99 3.68 47.78 33.36
C GLY A 99 5.08 48.06 33.87
N ARG A 100 5.65 49.23 33.51
CA ARG A 100 6.11 50.25 34.48
C ARG A 100 6.58 51.54 33.82
#